data_AF-A0AAP8KKN9-F1
#
_entry.id   AF-A0AAP8KKN9-F1
#
_cell.length_a   1.000
_cell.length_b   1.000
_cell.length_c   1.000
_cell.angle_alpha   90.00
_cell.angle_beta   90.00
_cell.angle_gamma   90.00
#
_symmetry.space_group_name_H-M   'P 1'
#
loop_
_entity.id
_entity.type
_entity.pdbx_description
1 polymer ?
#
loop_
_entity_poly.entity_id
_entity_poly.type
_entity_poly.pdbx_seq_one_letter_code
_entity_poly.pdbx_strand_id
1 'polypeptide(L)' 'HESIPYVIDPVMLAKSGDSLMDNDTKQNLQHTLLPLADVVTPNLPEAEEITGLTIDSEEKIMQAGRIFINEIGSKGIII' A
#
# COMPACT_ATOMS: atom_id res chain seq x y z
N HIS A 1 -9.59 -24.44 -11.24
CA HIS A 1 -10.01 -23.41 -10.27
C HIS A 1 -9.37 -22.12 -10.69
N GLU A 2 -10.16 -21.11 -11.06
CA GLU A 2 -9.64 -19.74 -11.15
C GLU A 2 -9.15 -19.34 -9.76
N SER A 3 -7.98 -18.71 -9.69
CA SER A 3 -7.38 -18.26 -8.43
C SER A 3 -8.29 -17.21 -7.78
N ILE A 4 -8.59 -17.37 -6.50
CA ILE A 4 -9.27 -16.32 -5.71
C ILE A 4 -8.33 -15.11 -5.66
N PRO A 5 -8.77 -13.90 -6.06
CA PRO A 5 -7.93 -12.72 -6.02
C PRO A 5 -7.60 -12.33 -4.57
N TYR A 6 -6.33 -12.04 -4.31
CA TYR A 6 -5.87 -11.56 -3.02
C TYR A 6 -5.86 -10.02 -3.00
N VAL A 7 -6.86 -9.45 -2.32
CA VAL A 7 -7.01 -8.00 -2.17
C VAL A 7 -6.65 -7.60 -0.74
N ILE A 8 -5.80 -6.59 -0.59
CA ILE A 8 -5.35 -6.09 0.72
C ILE A 8 -5.74 -4.62 0.89
N ASP A 9 -6.50 -4.35 1.95
CA ASP A 9 -6.64 -3.02 2.54
C ASP A 9 -5.69 -2.94 3.75
N PRO A 10 -4.61 -2.13 3.69
CA PRO A 10 -3.52 -2.21 4.67
C PRO A 10 -3.87 -1.63 6.05
N VAL A 11 -4.94 -0.82 6.20
CA VAL A 11 -5.45 -0.22 7.45
C VAL A 11 -4.35 0.08 8.47
N MET A 12 -3.45 1.01 8.15
CA MET A 12 -2.25 1.30 8.97
C MET A 12 -2.43 2.49 9.91
N LEU A 13 -3.38 3.38 9.60
CA LEU A 13 -3.60 4.65 10.29
C LEU A 13 -5.07 4.80 10.68
N ALA A 14 -5.31 5.34 11.87
CA ALA A 14 -6.64 5.74 12.30
C ALA A 14 -7.11 6.95 11.50
N LYS A 15 -8.42 7.22 11.50
CA LYS A 15 -8.96 8.46 10.90
C LYS A 15 -8.38 9.74 11.52
N SER A 16 -7.82 9.65 12.74
CA SER A 16 -7.09 10.73 13.41
C SER A 16 -5.65 10.90 12.94
N GLY A 17 -5.12 9.96 12.15
CA GLY A 17 -3.72 9.90 11.72
C GLY A 17 -2.80 9.10 12.66
N ASP A 18 -3.33 8.56 13.76
CA ASP A 18 -2.54 7.75 14.70
C ASP A 18 -2.18 6.38 14.10
N SER A 19 -0.96 5.90 14.34
CA SER A 19 -0.53 4.57 13.89
C SER A 19 -1.34 3.48 14.58
N LEU A 20 -1.97 2.61 13.78
CA LEU A 20 -2.69 1.42 14.27
C LEU A 20 -1.77 0.20 14.42
N MET A 21 -0.60 0.25 13.78
CA MET A 21 0.40 -0.81 13.77
C MET A 21 1.72 -0.32 14.33
N ASP A 22 2.46 -1.22 15.00
CA ASP A 22 3.88 -0.99 15.28
C ASP A 22 4.73 -1.12 14.01
N ASN A 23 5.97 -0.64 14.07
CA ASN A 23 6.86 -0.62 12.92
C ASN A 23 7.15 -2.02 12.37
N ASP A 24 7.29 -3.02 13.24
CA ASP A 24 7.59 -4.40 12.82
C ASP A 24 6.41 -4.99 12.02
N THR A 25 5.18 -4.71 12.45
CA THR A 25 3.96 -5.14 11.74
C THR A 25 3.86 -4.46 10.38
N LYS A 26 4.16 -3.15 10.30
CA LYS A 26 4.18 -2.42 9.01
C LYS A 26 5.22 -3.02 8.05
N GLN A 27 6.43 -3.30 8.52
CA GLN A 27 7.49 -3.90 7.72
C GLN A 27 7.10 -5.30 7.22
N ASN A 28 6.50 -6.12 8.08
CA ASN A 28 6.01 -7.45 7.69
C ASN A 28 4.90 -7.37 6.64
N LEU A 29 3.94 -6.44 6.80
CA LEU A 29 2.90 -6.18 5.80
C LEU A 29 3.54 -5.81 4.44
N GLN A 30 4.42 -4.80 4.44
CA GLN A 30 5.06 -4.27 3.24
C GLN A 30 5.95 -5.28 2.51
N HIS A 31 6.72 -6.09 3.22
CA HIS A 31 7.70 -6.99 2.62
C HIS A 31 7.22 -8.43 2.42
N THR A 32 6.10 -8.83 3.05
CA THR A 32 5.61 -10.21 2.98
C THR A 32 4.25 -10.31 2.29
N LEU A 33 3.31 -9.42 2.61
CA LEU A 33 1.93 -9.55 2.16
C LEU A 33 1.65 -8.72 0.90
N LEU A 34 2.05 -7.44 0.89
CA LEU A 34 1.82 -6.56 -0.27
C LEU A 34 2.40 -7.09 -1.59
N PRO A 35 3.59 -7.73 -1.62
CA PRO A 35 4.15 -8.30 -2.86
C PRO A 35 3.33 -9.45 -3.44
N LEU A 36 2.45 -10.07 -2.64
CA LEU A 36 1.59 -11.17 -3.07
C LEU A 36 0.21 -10.69 -3.54
N ALA A 37 -0.14 -9.44 -3.30
CA ALA A 37 -1.46 -8.90 -3.56
C ALA A 37 -1.73 -8.75 -5.07
N ASP A 38 -2.91 -9.20 -5.50
CA ASP A 38 -3.43 -8.87 -6.83
C ASP A 38 -3.85 -7.40 -6.89
N VAL A 39 -4.41 -6.86 -5.79
CA VAL A 39 -4.75 -5.45 -5.64
C VAL A 39 -4.48 -4.99 -4.22
N VAL A 40 -3.82 -3.84 -4.06
CA VAL A 40 -3.72 -3.12 -2.78
C VAL A 40 -4.61 -1.88 -2.84
N THR A 41 -5.32 -1.55 -1.76
CA THR A 41 -6.24 -0.41 -1.73
C THR A 41 -5.91 0.57 -0.60
N PRO A 42 -4.71 1.17 -0.57
CA PRO A 42 -4.38 2.15 0.47
C PRO A 42 -5.13 3.45 0.24
N ASN A 43 -5.42 4.18 1.30
CA ASN A 43 -5.73 5.61 1.17
C ASN A 43 -4.43 6.44 1.00
N LEU A 44 -4.57 7.75 0.78
CA LEU A 44 -3.42 8.65 0.56
C LEU A 44 -2.38 8.58 1.71
N PRO A 45 -2.71 8.83 2.99
CA PRO A 45 -1.75 8.71 4.09
C PRO A 45 -1.03 7.36 4.17
N GLU A 46 -1.73 6.25 3.91
CA GLU A 46 -1.13 4.91 3.91
C GLU A 46 -0.17 4.72 2.73
N ALA A 47 -0.53 5.23 1.55
CA ALA A 47 0.34 5.22 0.38
C ALA A 47 1.61 6.04 0.63
N GLU A 48 1.49 7.22 1.27
CA GLU A 48 2.64 8.03 1.66
C GLU A 48 3.55 7.30 2.67
N GLU A 49 2.96 6.68 3.69
CA GLU A 49 3.70 5.90 4.71
C GLU A 49 4.42 4.68 4.10
N ILE A 50 3.77 3.98 3.16
CA ILE A 50 4.34 2.79 2.50
C ILE A 50 5.45 3.18 1.52
N THR A 51 5.23 4.23 0.73
CA THR A 51 6.17 4.61 -0.35
C THR A 51 7.26 5.58 0.12
N GLY A 52 7.09 6.23 1.28
CA GLY A 52 7.92 7.34 1.72
C GLY A 52 7.79 8.59 0.85
N LEU A 53 6.81 8.64 -0.06
CA LEU A 53 6.58 9.73 -0.99
C LEU A 53 5.46 10.63 -0.47
N THR A 54 5.67 11.95 -0.42
CA THR A 54 4.56 12.90 -0.23
C THR A 54 3.72 12.98 -1.51
N ILE A 55 2.40 12.80 -1.38
CA ILE A 55 1.44 12.75 -2.47
C ILE A 55 0.51 13.96 -2.40
N ASP A 56 0.88 15.01 -3.14
CA ASP A 56 0.19 16.30 -3.20
C ASP A 56 -0.40 16.63 -4.58
N SER A 57 -0.30 15.69 -5.52
CA SER A 57 -0.68 15.88 -6.93
C SER A 57 -0.96 14.55 -7.63
N GLU A 58 -1.71 14.60 -8.74
CA GLU A 58 -2.00 13.43 -9.56
C GLU A 58 -0.72 12.75 -10.10
N GLU A 59 0.31 13.54 -10.42
CA GLU A 59 1.61 13.00 -10.83
C GLU A 59 2.24 12.14 -9.73
N LYS A 60 2.13 12.60 -8.46
CA LYS A 60 2.61 11.84 -7.31
C LYS A 60 1.78 10.61 -7.01
N ILE A 61 0.46 10.64 -7.24
CA ILE A 61 -0.39 9.44 -7.17
C ILE A 61 0.10 8.39 -8.19
N MET A 62 0.35 8.82 -9.43
CA MET A 62 0.88 7.92 -10.47
C MET A 62 2.28 7.41 -10.13
N GLN A 63 3.13 8.23 -9.51
CA GLN A 63 4.45 7.82 -9.02
C GLN A 63 4.33 6.77 -7.90
N ALA A 64 3.46 6.99 -6.91
CA ALA A 64 3.19 6.03 -5.85
C ALA A 64 2.71 4.69 -6.41
N GLY A 65 1.78 4.70 -7.36
CA GLY A 65 1.31 3.48 -8.02
C GLY A 65 2.41 2.69 -8.72
N ARG A 66 3.40 3.39 -9.31
CA ARG A 66 4.59 2.73 -9.90
C ARG A 66 5.49 2.10 -8.85
N ILE A 67 5.64 2.70 -7.68
CA ILE A 67 6.42 2.12 -6.57
C ILE A 67 5.76 0.81 -6.10
N PHE A 68 4.44 0.82 -5.89
CA PHE A 68 3.70 -0.39 -5.52
C PHE A 68 3.87 -1.53 -6.53
N ILE A 69 3.77 -1.23 -7.82
CA ILE A 69 3.88 -2.26 -8.86
C ILE A 69 5.32 -2.73 -9.09
N ASN A 70 6.26 -1.80 -9.21
CA ASN A 70 7.62 -2.13 -9.67
C ASN A 70 8.59 -2.44 -8.54
N GLU A 71 8.41 -1.83 -7.37
CA GLU A 71 9.35 -1.95 -6.24
C GLU A 71 8.81 -2.89 -5.16
N ILE A 72 7.53 -2.77 -4.80
CA ILE A 72 6.88 -3.64 -3.81
C ILE A 72 6.45 -4.96 -4.45
N GLY A 73 5.91 -4.91 -5.67
CA GLY A 73 5.54 -6.10 -6.44
C GLY A 73 4.05 -6.46 -6.41
N SER A 74 3.17 -5.57 -5.94
CA SER A 74 1.73 -5.81 -6.08
C SER A 74 1.32 -5.77 -7.56
N LYS A 75 0.34 -6.56 -7.97
CA LYS A 75 -0.08 -6.60 -9.38
C LYS A 75 -0.93 -5.40 -9.79
N GLY A 76 -1.60 -4.78 -8.83
CA GLY A 76 -2.49 -3.65 -9.02
C GLY A 76 -2.63 -2.84 -7.74
N ILE A 77 -3.09 -1.60 -7.90
CA ILE A 77 -3.33 -0.67 -6.80
C ILE A 77 -4.46 0.29 -7.13
N ILE A 78 -5.25 0.64 -6.11
CA ILE A 78 -6.28 1.68 -6.15
C ILE A 78 -5.99 2.65 -5.00
N ILE A 79 -5.64 3.88 -5.33
CA ILE A 79 -5.41 4.99 -4.38
C ILE A 79 -6.55 5.99 -4.55
#